data_AF-A0A9P0MCM9-F1
#
_entry.id   AF-A0A9P0MCM9-F1
#
_cell.length_a   1.000
_cell.length_b   1.000
_cell.length_c   1.000
_cell.angle_alpha   90.00
_cell.angle_beta   90.00
_cell.angle_gamma   90.00
#
_symmetry.space_group_name_H-M   'P 1'
#
loop_
_entity.id
_entity.type
_entity.pdbx_description
1 polymer ?
#
loop_
_entity_poly.entity_id
_entity_poly.type
_entity_poly.pdbx_seq_one_letter_code
_entity_poly.pdbx_strand_id
1 'polypeptide(L)'
;MWYCRCACLLDDGALKCNHLPTESYLAAGFQGGMPLPIHVVQYTFIDDMIAMMFLVLLFVCIILLSMGLVKALVGLAVISVSEWGFDIIYGLPKRIQKYNEKHIRERSVVYNDNLWPVHPDTGVQVRSLALSAEFCSNLVFFVIYPVAVIWTIIKRFFFSTQFPDVECKENSGCPCKGGKQVQRKNSSMQRKRSRY
;
A
#
# COMPACT_ATOMS: atom_id res chain seq x y z
N MET A 1 4.48 24.24 -43.08
CA MET A 1 5.00 24.75 -44.37
C MET A 1 4.38 26.11 -44.57
N TRP A 2 5.18 27.19 -44.71
CA TRP A 2 4.68 28.58 -44.74
C TRP A 2 4.72 29.11 -46.18
N TYR A 3 3.62 29.67 -46.68
CA TYR A 3 3.56 30.32 -47.99
C TYR A 3 3.94 31.80 -47.84
N CYS A 4 5.09 32.18 -48.37
CA CYS A 4 5.64 33.53 -48.25
C CYS A 4 5.43 34.32 -49.54
N ARG A 5 5.28 35.65 -49.42
CA ARG A 5 5.41 36.54 -50.58
C ARG A 5 6.84 36.51 -51.12
N CYS A 6 7.00 36.41 -52.44
CA CYS A 6 8.29 36.63 -53.09
C CYS A 6 8.65 38.13 -53.00
N ALA A 7 9.87 38.43 -52.58
CA ALA A 7 10.41 39.78 -52.59
C ALA A 7 11.41 39.93 -53.74
N CYS A 8 11.49 41.14 -54.30
CA CYS A 8 12.48 41.47 -55.32
C CYS A 8 13.87 41.66 -54.69
N LEU A 9 14.94 41.36 -55.43
CA LEU A 9 16.34 41.35 -54.95
C LEU A 9 16.84 42.69 -54.38
N LEU A 10 16.13 43.80 -54.62
CA LEU A 10 16.47 45.16 -54.16
C LEU A 10 15.53 45.73 -53.09
N ASP A 11 14.62 44.92 -52.55
CA ASP A 11 13.72 45.36 -51.49
C ASP A 11 14.38 45.14 -50.11
N ASP A 12 14.53 46.19 -49.31
CA ASP A 12 15.23 46.15 -48.00
C ASP A 12 14.51 45.24 -46.98
N GLY A 13 13.27 44.81 -47.27
CA GLY A 13 12.51 43.81 -46.52
C GLY A 13 12.71 42.36 -46.98
N ALA A 14 13.52 42.08 -48.00
CA ALA A 14 13.47 40.86 -48.82
C ALA A 14 13.87 39.53 -48.14
N LEU A 15 14.34 39.56 -46.89
CA LEU A 15 14.72 38.34 -46.15
C LEU A 15 13.68 37.92 -45.11
N LYS A 16 12.62 38.71 -44.87
CA LYS A 16 11.54 38.33 -43.96
C LYS A 16 10.38 37.74 -44.76
N CYS A 17 10.05 36.48 -44.45
CA CYS A 17 8.84 35.84 -44.96
C CYS A 17 7.61 36.58 -44.42
N ASN A 18 7.00 37.40 -45.26
CA ASN A 18 5.71 38.01 -44.98
C ASN A 18 4.61 37.04 -45.43
N HIS A 19 3.60 36.87 -44.57
CA HIS A 19 2.48 35.97 -44.83
C HIS A 19 1.80 36.33 -46.16
N LEU A 20 1.63 35.33 -47.03
CA LEU A 20 0.90 35.50 -48.29
C LEU A 20 -0.60 35.62 -47.98
N PRO A 21 -1.26 36.76 -48.27
CA PRO A 21 -2.69 36.89 -48.03
C PRO A 21 -3.48 35.99 -48.99
N THR A 22 -4.67 35.58 -48.55
CA THR A 22 -5.53 34.61 -49.24
C THR A 22 -5.85 35.01 -50.68
N GLU A 23 -6.02 36.30 -50.95
CA GLU A 23 -6.27 36.82 -52.29
C GLU A 23 -5.10 36.53 -53.25
N SER A 24 -3.86 36.76 -52.80
CA SER A 24 -2.66 36.48 -53.59
C SER A 24 -2.43 34.98 -53.77
N TYR A 25 -2.86 34.16 -52.81
CA TYR A 25 -2.83 32.70 -52.90
C TYR A 25 -3.80 32.20 -53.99
N LEU A 26 -5.04 32.67 -53.99
CA LEU A 26 -6.02 32.31 -55.02
C LEU A 26 -5.62 32.85 -56.40
N ALA A 27 -5.08 34.07 -56.47
CA ALA A 27 -4.61 34.67 -57.72
C ALA A 27 -3.43 33.92 -58.35
N ALA A 28 -2.63 33.21 -57.56
CA ALA A 28 -1.57 32.33 -58.06
C ALA A 28 -2.09 31.01 -58.67
N GLY A 29 -3.41 30.83 -58.74
CA GLY A 29 -4.05 29.65 -59.34
C GLY A 29 -4.20 28.48 -58.37
N PHE A 30 -3.87 28.64 -57.09
CA PHE A 30 -4.14 27.63 -56.08
C PHE A 30 -5.66 27.54 -55.84
N GLN A 31 -6.21 26.34 -56.03
CA GLN A 31 -7.62 26.06 -55.80
C GLN A 31 -7.80 25.42 -54.42
N GLY A 32 -8.58 26.06 -53.55
CA GLY A 32 -8.89 25.57 -52.21
C GLY A 32 -8.67 26.60 -51.10
N GLY A 33 -9.04 26.24 -49.88
CA GLY A 33 -8.74 27.03 -48.68
C GLY A 33 -7.25 26.98 -48.34
N MET A 34 -6.72 28.06 -47.78
CA MET A 34 -5.35 28.06 -47.27
C MET A 34 -5.20 26.97 -46.21
N PRO A 35 -4.15 26.12 -46.25
CA PRO A 35 -3.96 25.11 -45.22
C PRO A 35 -3.80 25.82 -43.88
N LEU A 36 -4.72 25.55 -42.96
CA LEU A 36 -4.64 26.04 -41.59
C LEU A 36 -3.29 25.65 -41.02
N PRO A 37 -2.61 26.53 -40.24
CA PRO A 37 -1.45 26.13 -39.49
C PRO A 37 -1.89 25.08 -38.49
N ILE A 38 -1.74 23.81 -38.88
CA ILE A 38 -1.89 22.69 -37.98
C ILE A 38 -0.72 22.84 -37.01
N HIS A 39 -1.00 23.33 -35.81
CA HIS A 39 -0.08 23.19 -34.69
C HIS A 39 0.00 21.69 -34.42
N VAL A 40 0.91 21.02 -35.11
CA VAL A 40 1.27 19.64 -34.81
C VAL A 40 1.97 19.73 -33.45
N VAL A 41 1.23 19.48 -32.38
CA VAL A 41 1.83 19.25 -31.06
C VAL A 41 2.72 18.03 -31.28
N GLN A 42 4.02 18.26 -31.39
CA GLN A 42 5.00 17.19 -31.46
C GLN A 42 5.04 16.57 -30.07
N TYR A 43 4.16 15.60 -29.82
CA TYR A 43 4.32 14.70 -28.70
C TYR A 43 5.67 14.01 -28.86
N THR A 44 6.51 14.14 -27.84
CA THR A 44 7.77 13.42 -27.87
C THR A 44 7.51 11.96 -27.56
N PHE A 45 8.32 11.05 -28.11
CA PHE A 45 8.24 9.62 -27.80
C PHE A 45 8.27 9.34 -26.28
N ILE A 46 8.94 10.22 -25.53
CA ILE A 46 9.02 10.15 -24.06
C ILE A 46 7.65 10.42 -23.42
N ASP A 47 6.88 11.37 -23.93
CA ASP A 47 5.54 11.69 -23.41
C ASP A 47 4.59 10.50 -23.58
N ASP A 48 4.64 9.83 -24.73
CA ASP A 48 3.83 8.63 -24.99
C ASP A 48 4.24 7.47 -24.08
N MET A 49 5.55 7.24 -23.88
CA MET A 49 6.03 6.21 -22.96
C MET A 49 5.61 6.47 -21.52
N ILE A 50 5.71 7.73 -21.07
CA ILE A 50 5.29 8.14 -19.72
C ILE A 50 3.78 7.93 -19.56
N ALA A 51 2.97 8.37 -20.53
CA ALA A 51 1.52 8.20 -20.50
C ALA A 51 1.13 6.72 -20.43
N MET A 52 1.75 5.87 -21.24
CA MET A 52 1.50 4.41 -21.23
C MET A 52 1.91 3.78 -19.90
N MET A 53 3.05 4.16 -19.34
CA MET A 53 3.49 3.68 -18.03
C MET A 53 2.49 4.07 -16.92
N PHE A 54 2.00 5.32 -16.91
CA PHE A 54 0.98 5.76 -15.96
C PHE A 54 -0.33 4.99 -16.13
N LEU A 55 -0.76 4.73 -17.36
CA LEU A 55 -1.98 3.98 -17.64
C LEU A 55 -1.86 2.53 -17.15
N VAL A 56 -0.74 1.88 -17.43
CA VAL A 56 -0.46 0.52 -16.94
C VAL A 56 -0.43 0.49 -15.40
N LEU A 57 0.26 1.44 -14.77
CA LEU A 57 0.31 1.54 -13.31
C LEU A 57 -1.10 1.73 -12.72
N LEU A 58 -1.90 2.63 -13.30
CA LEU A 58 -3.26 2.89 -12.86
C LEU A 58 -4.14 1.64 -13.02
N PHE A 59 -4.01 0.91 -14.13
CA PHE A 59 -4.72 -0.35 -14.36
C PHE A 59 -4.35 -1.42 -13.31
N VAL A 60 -3.06 -1.59 -13.03
CA VAL A 60 -2.58 -2.50 -11.98
C VAL A 60 -3.13 -2.09 -10.61
N CYS A 61 -3.08 -0.81 -10.26
CA CYS A 61 -3.64 -0.30 -9.01
C CYS A 61 -5.14 -0.59 -8.88
N ILE A 62 -5.91 -0.42 -9.95
CA ILE A 62 -7.35 -0.71 -9.96
C ILE A 62 -7.60 -2.22 -9.73
N ILE A 63 -6.82 -3.10 -10.36
CA ILE A 63 -6.94 -4.54 -10.15
C ILE A 63 -6.60 -4.91 -8.70
N LEU A 64 -5.51 -4.37 -8.15
CA LEU A 64 -5.13 -4.66 -6.76
C LEU A 64 -6.18 -4.16 -5.76
N LEU A 65 -6.74 -2.97 -5.99
CA LEU A 65 -7.82 -2.43 -5.18
C LEU A 65 -9.12 -3.23 -5.32
N SER A 66 -9.46 -3.72 -6.52
CA SER A 66 -10.65 -4.55 -6.71
C SER A 66 -10.51 -5.91 -6.02
N MET A 67 -9.34 -6.54 -6.08
CA MET A 67 -9.05 -7.75 -5.30
C MET A 67 -9.11 -7.47 -3.79
N GLY A 68 -8.55 -6.34 -3.34
CA GLY A 68 -8.63 -5.92 -1.94
C GLY A 68 -10.06 -5.66 -1.47
N LEU A 69 -10.89 -5.08 -2.33
CA LEU A 69 -12.31 -4.86 -2.07
C LEU A 69 -13.04 -6.19 -1.91
N VAL A 70 -12.82 -7.16 -2.82
CA VAL A 70 -13.41 -8.50 -2.71
C VAL A 70 -13.00 -9.15 -1.39
N LYS A 71 -11.70 -9.10 -1.03
CA LYS A 71 -11.21 -9.62 0.25
C LYS A 71 -11.87 -8.91 1.45
N ALA A 72 -12.01 -7.59 1.40
CA ALA A 72 -12.65 -6.81 2.45
C ALA A 72 -14.12 -7.20 2.63
N LEU A 73 -14.87 -7.39 1.53
CA LEU A 73 -16.26 -7.83 1.57
C LEU A 73 -16.40 -9.25 2.13
N VAL A 74 -15.55 -10.20 1.69
CA VAL A 74 -15.55 -11.56 2.25
C VAL A 74 -15.15 -11.56 3.73
N GLY A 75 -14.23 -10.68 4.14
CA GLY A 75 -13.80 -10.51 5.53
C GLY A 75 -14.89 -9.96 6.46
N LEU A 76 -15.92 -9.30 5.94
CA LEU A 76 -17.10 -8.95 6.72
C LEU A 76 -17.92 -10.19 7.12
N ALA A 77 -17.97 -11.21 6.26
CA ALA A 77 -18.69 -12.45 6.52
C ALA A 77 -17.86 -13.47 7.33
N VAL A 78 -16.55 -13.57 7.05
CA VAL A 78 -15.68 -14.59 7.66
C VAL A 78 -14.43 -13.96 8.27
N ILE A 79 -14.35 -13.95 9.61
CA ILE A 79 -13.22 -13.37 10.37
C ILE A 79 -11.89 -14.03 9.97
N SER A 80 -11.87 -15.35 9.80
CA SER A 80 -10.65 -16.10 9.45
C SER A 80 -10.06 -15.67 8.09
N VAL A 81 -10.90 -15.34 7.10
CA VAL A 81 -10.43 -14.85 5.79
C VAL A 81 -9.90 -13.43 5.90
N SER A 82 -10.52 -12.63 6.76
CA SER A 82 -10.14 -11.25 6.99
C SER A 82 -8.78 -11.12 7.66
N GLU A 83 -8.51 -11.95 8.68
CA GLU A 83 -7.25 -11.93 9.42
C GLU A 83 -6.11 -12.66 8.69
N TRP A 84 -6.40 -13.39 7.61
CA TRP A 84 -5.40 -14.09 6.82
C TRP A 84 -4.39 -13.11 6.20
N GLY A 85 -3.10 -13.32 6.52
CA GLY A 85 -1.96 -12.52 6.04
C GLY A 85 -1.65 -11.28 6.88
N PHE A 86 -2.45 -10.98 7.91
CA PHE A 86 -2.17 -9.86 8.81
C PHE A 86 -1.09 -10.19 9.85
N ASP A 87 -0.74 -11.45 10.04
CA ASP A 87 0.40 -11.92 10.82
C ASP A 87 1.71 -11.25 10.37
N ILE A 88 1.95 -11.18 9.05
CA ILE A 88 3.16 -10.58 8.49
C ILE A 88 3.16 -9.04 8.65
N ILE A 89 1.98 -8.41 8.55
CA ILE A 89 1.85 -6.95 8.54
C ILE A 89 1.82 -6.37 9.95
N TYR A 90 1.06 -6.98 10.85
CA TYR A 90 0.77 -6.46 12.20
C TYR A 90 1.28 -7.36 13.33
N GLY A 91 1.78 -8.56 13.05
CA GLY A 91 2.23 -9.50 14.08
C GLY A 91 1.08 -10.02 14.94
N LEU A 92 -0.03 -10.47 14.33
CA LEU A 92 -1.12 -11.10 15.08
C LEU A 92 -0.69 -12.44 15.71
N PRO A 93 -1.27 -12.82 16.86
CA PRO A 93 -2.37 -12.15 17.57
C PRO A 93 -1.93 -10.94 18.41
N LYS A 94 -2.60 -9.80 18.25
CA LYS A 94 -2.32 -8.56 19.00
C LYS A 94 -3.23 -8.46 20.22
N ARG A 95 -2.65 -8.18 21.40
CA ARG A 95 -3.42 -7.94 22.61
C ARG A 95 -4.23 -6.64 22.49
N ILE A 96 -5.54 -6.75 22.66
CA ILE A 96 -6.48 -5.65 22.72
C ILE A 96 -6.81 -5.30 24.18
N GLN A 97 -7.00 -4.01 24.48
CA GLN A 97 -7.35 -3.58 25.82
C GLN A 97 -8.86 -3.71 26.09
N LYS A 98 -9.68 -3.57 25.05
CA LYS A 98 -11.15 -3.61 25.10
C LYS A 98 -11.69 -4.23 23.82
N TYR A 99 -12.85 -4.88 23.90
CA TYR A 99 -13.54 -5.37 22.71
C TYR A 99 -14.02 -4.23 21.82
N ASN A 100 -14.00 -4.44 20.51
CA ASN A 100 -14.50 -3.47 19.53
C ASN A 100 -16.04 -3.47 19.45
N GLU A 101 -16.66 -4.56 19.86
CA GLU A 101 -18.10 -4.79 19.81
C GLU A 101 -18.83 -4.07 20.94
N LYS A 102 -19.86 -3.28 20.61
CA LYS A 102 -20.59 -2.43 21.57
C LYS A 102 -21.17 -3.20 22.76
N HIS A 103 -21.60 -4.44 22.55
CA HIS A 103 -22.31 -5.25 23.56
C HIS A 103 -21.38 -5.84 24.63
N ILE A 104 -20.07 -5.97 24.35
CA ILE A 104 -19.07 -6.52 25.30
C ILE A 104 -17.92 -5.56 25.60
N ARG A 105 -17.93 -4.34 25.05
CA ARG A 105 -16.84 -3.35 25.16
C ARG A 105 -16.38 -3.04 26.59
N GLU A 106 -17.29 -3.09 27.56
CA GLU A 106 -17.01 -2.76 28.97
C GLU A 106 -16.51 -3.96 29.79
N ARG A 107 -16.56 -5.18 29.22
CA ARG A 107 -16.07 -6.38 29.87
C ARG A 107 -14.57 -6.54 29.68
N SER A 108 -13.94 -7.26 30.61
CA SER A 108 -12.53 -7.63 30.50
C SER A 108 -12.30 -8.58 29.31
N VAL A 109 -11.23 -8.34 28.55
CA VAL A 109 -10.87 -9.18 27.41
C VAL A 109 -10.35 -10.53 27.89
N VAL A 110 -10.94 -11.61 27.39
CA VAL A 110 -10.53 -12.99 27.64
C VAL A 110 -9.80 -13.49 26.39
N TYR A 111 -8.73 -14.25 26.61
CA TYR A 111 -7.92 -14.80 25.54
C TYR A 111 -7.95 -16.32 25.60
N ASN A 112 -7.91 -16.94 24.43
CA ASN A 112 -7.73 -18.39 24.31
C ASN A 112 -6.24 -18.78 24.47
N ASP A 113 -5.93 -20.08 24.50
CA ASP A 113 -4.55 -20.61 24.62
C ASP A 113 -3.62 -20.08 23.52
N ASN A 114 -4.18 -19.82 22.34
CA ASN A 114 -3.47 -19.25 21.20
C ASN A 114 -3.37 -17.70 21.23
N LEU A 115 -3.64 -17.06 22.37
CA LEU A 115 -3.61 -15.60 22.58
C LEU A 115 -4.59 -14.79 21.72
N TRP A 116 -5.61 -15.42 21.13
CA TRP A 116 -6.68 -14.73 20.39
C TRP A 116 -7.78 -14.24 21.34
N PRO A 117 -8.32 -13.03 21.13
CA PRO A 117 -9.46 -12.55 21.91
C PRO A 117 -10.70 -13.40 21.60
N VAL A 118 -11.38 -13.85 22.65
CA VAL A 118 -12.60 -14.68 22.55
C VAL A 118 -13.73 -14.05 23.33
N HIS A 119 -14.96 -14.29 22.89
CA HIS A 119 -16.14 -13.80 23.55
C HIS A 119 -16.27 -14.47 24.93
N PRO A 120 -16.50 -13.72 26.02
CA PRO A 120 -16.45 -14.27 27.38
C PRO A 120 -17.52 -15.34 27.64
N ASP A 121 -18.69 -15.20 27.02
CA ASP A 121 -19.83 -16.11 27.27
C ASP A 121 -19.88 -17.31 26.31
N THR A 122 -19.34 -17.19 25.10
CA THR A 122 -19.50 -18.21 24.04
C THR A 122 -18.17 -18.87 23.66
N GLY A 123 -17.03 -18.28 24.03
CA GLY A 123 -15.70 -18.77 23.66
C GLY A 123 -15.34 -18.61 22.18
N VAL A 124 -16.22 -18.00 21.37
CA VAL A 124 -15.98 -17.79 19.93
C VAL A 124 -14.96 -16.67 19.73
N GLN A 125 -14.09 -16.81 18.72
CA GLN A 125 -13.09 -15.79 18.37
C GLN A 125 -13.76 -14.46 17.99
N VAL A 126 -13.23 -13.38 18.55
CA VAL A 126 -13.68 -12.00 18.33
C VAL A 126 -12.65 -11.27 17.47
N ARG A 127 -13.09 -10.23 16.74
CA ARG A 127 -12.22 -9.42 15.88
C ARG A 127 -11.19 -8.66 16.71
N SER A 128 -9.91 -8.85 16.36
CA SER A 128 -8.79 -8.16 17.02
C SER A 128 -8.68 -6.67 16.64
N LEU A 129 -9.15 -6.29 15.45
CA LEU A 129 -9.15 -4.92 14.97
C LEU A 129 -10.58 -4.37 14.91
N ALA A 130 -10.72 -3.04 14.96
CA ALA A 130 -12.00 -2.40 14.71
C ALA A 130 -12.44 -2.67 13.26
N LEU A 131 -13.74 -2.89 13.05
CA LEU A 131 -14.30 -3.26 11.74
C LEU A 131 -13.85 -2.32 10.61
N SER A 132 -13.85 -1.00 10.86
CA SER A 132 -13.42 -0.01 9.88
C SER A 132 -11.93 -0.11 9.54
N ALA A 133 -11.09 -0.39 10.55
CA ALA A 133 -9.66 -0.57 10.35
C ALA A 133 -9.37 -1.87 9.59
N GLU A 134 -10.06 -2.95 9.96
CA GLU A 134 -9.96 -4.26 9.30
C GLU A 134 -10.40 -4.17 7.83
N PHE A 135 -11.50 -3.46 7.54
CA PHE A 135 -11.95 -3.20 6.17
C PHE A 135 -10.92 -2.42 5.38
N CYS A 136 -10.40 -1.32 5.95
CA CYS A 136 -9.38 -0.49 5.29
C CYS A 136 -8.10 -1.29 5.02
N SER A 137 -7.61 -2.06 6.00
CA SER A 137 -6.42 -2.89 5.85
C SER A 137 -6.60 -3.98 4.78
N ASN A 138 -7.78 -4.61 4.70
CA ASN A 138 -8.06 -5.59 3.64
C ASN A 138 -8.14 -4.93 2.24
N LEU A 139 -8.68 -3.72 2.14
CA LEU A 139 -8.77 -2.97 0.88
C LEU A 139 -7.39 -2.70 0.28
N VAL A 140 -6.43 -2.30 1.11
CA VAL A 140 -5.04 -2.01 0.67
C VAL A 140 -4.10 -3.20 0.81
N PHE A 141 -4.61 -4.37 1.22
CA PHE A 141 -3.80 -5.54 1.56
C PHE A 141 -2.88 -5.96 0.43
N PHE A 142 -3.41 -6.06 -0.80
CA PHE A 142 -2.62 -6.50 -1.96
C PHE A 142 -1.53 -5.50 -2.38
N VAL A 143 -1.58 -4.26 -1.90
CA VAL A 143 -0.53 -3.26 -2.10
C VAL A 143 0.52 -3.36 -0.98
N ILE A 144 0.09 -3.44 0.28
CA ILE A 144 0.99 -3.45 1.44
C ILE A 144 1.70 -4.79 1.61
N TYR A 145 1.00 -5.90 1.39
CA TYR A 145 1.52 -7.25 1.60
C TYR A 145 2.83 -7.55 0.85
N PRO A 146 2.93 -7.34 -0.49
CA PRO A 146 4.19 -7.59 -1.19
C PRO A 146 5.32 -6.69 -0.69
N VAL A 147 5.04 -5.43 -0.34
CA VAL A 147 6.04 -4.51 0.24
C VAL A 147 6.52 -5.03 1.60
N ALA A 148 5.61 -5.50 2.45
CA ALA A 148 5.95 -6.08 3.75
C ALA A 148 6.80 -7.35 3.60
N VAL A 149 6.46 -8.24 2.67
CA VAL A 149 7.23 -9.46 2.38
C VAL A 149 8.62 -9.12 1.83
N ILE A 150 8.73 -8.19 0.88
CA ILE A 150 10.03 -7.74 0.36
C ILE A 150 10.86 -7.14 1.50
N TRP A 151 10.24 -6.34 2.37
CA TRP A 151 10.92 -5.76 3.52
C TRP A 151 11.42 -6.82 4.53
N THR A 152 10.62 -7.85 4.83
CA THR A 152 11.06 -8.93 5.72
C THR A 152 12.21 -9.74 5.11
N ILE A 153 12.17 -9.98 3.79
CA ILE A 153 13.26 -10.62 3.05
C ILE A 153 14.53 -9.76 3.11
N ILE A 154 14.45 -8.47 2.78
CA ILE A 154 15.56 -7.52 2.85
C ILE A 154 16.14 -7.50 4.26
N LYS A 155 15.29 -7.34 5.28
CA LYS A 155 15.73 -7.35 6.68
C LYS A 155 16.46 -8.65 7.02
N ARG A 156 15.96 -9.79 6.56
CA ARG A 156 16.62 -11.08 6.77
C ARG A 156 17.99 -11.15 6.10
N PHE A 157 18.15 -10.61 4.90
CA PHE A 157 19.45 -10.57 4.22
C PHE A 157 20.45 -9.60 4.87
N PHE A 158 20.03 -8.39 5.24
CA PHE A 158 20.92 -7.38 5.83
C PHE A 158 21.21 -7.58 7.32
N PHE A 159 20.29 -8.17 8.08
CA PHE A 159 20.42 -8.39 9.54
C PHE A 159 20.66 -9.86 9.92
N SER A 160 21.03 -10.72 8.96
CA SER A 160 21.31 -12.15 9.21
C SER A 160 22.49 -12.43 10.16
N THR A 161 23.16 -11.40 10.68
CA THR A 161 24.22 -11.54 11.69
C THR A 161 23.76 -11.46 13.13
N GLN A 162 22.45 -11.33 13.44
CA GLN A 162 22.04 -11.24 14.85
C GLN A 162 20.74 -11.98 15.20
N PHE A 163 20.96 -13.20 15.68
CA PHE A 163 20.12 -14.09 16.50
C PHE A 163 19.02 -14.90 15.80
N PRO A 164 19.08 -16.26 15.85
CA PRO A 164 17.89 -17.07 15.72
C PRO A 164 16.97 -16.79 16.92
N ASP A 165 15.66 -16.75 16.66
CA ASP A 165 14.63 -16.73 17.69
C ASP A 165 14.85 -17.92 18.62
N VAL A 166 15.39 -17.65 19.81
CA VAL A 166 15.44 -18.64 20.88
C VAL A 166 14.02 -18.77 21.39
N GLU A 167 13.35 -19.80 20.92
CA GLU A 167 12.20 -20.43 21.56
C GLU A 167 12.60 -20.71 23.03
N CYS A 168 12.28 -19.80 23.94
CA CYS A 168 12.48 -20.03 25.37
C CYS A 168 11.51 -21.13 25.81
N LYS A 169 11.94 -22.38 25.65
CA LYS A 169 11.29 -23.54 26.29
C LYS A 169 11.14 -23.26 27.78
N GLU A 170 9.97 -23.60 28.29
CA GLU A 170 9.42 -23.28 29.62
C GLU A 170 10.30 -23.72 30.81
N ASN A 171 11.40 -24.47 30.57
CA ASN A 171 12.32 -24.96 31.61
C ASN A 171 13.80 -24.58 31.44
N SER A 172 14.16 -23.68 30.52
CA SER A 172 15.54 -23.21 30.39
C SER A 172 15.58 -21.69 30.43
N GLY A 173 16.20 -21.13 31.48
CA GLY A 173 16.28 -19.70 31.72
C GLY A 173 16.79 -18.91 30.52
N CYS A 174 16.11 -17.81 30.20
CA CYS A 174 16.50 -16.96 29.08
C CYS A 174 17.78 -16.17 29.44
N PRO A 175 18.78 -16.07 28.55
CA PRO A 175 19.99 -15.30 28.80
C PRO A 175 19.72 -13.80 28.66
N CYS A 176 19.90 -13.04 29.74
CA CYS A 176 19.87 -11.58 29.69
C CYS A 176 21.19 -11.04 29.11
N LYS A 177 21.08 -9.95 28.35
CA LYS A 177 22.18 -9.19 27.74
C LYS A 177 23.15 -8.71 28.85
N GLY A 178 24.19 -9.50 29.11
CA GLY A 178 25.10 -9.31 30.26
C GLY A 178 25.70 -10.59 30.85
N GLY A 179 25.36 -11.78 30.35
CA GLY A 179 26.08 -13.02 30.68
C GLY A 179 25.87 -13.56 32.10
N LYS A 180 24.99 -12.96 32.90
CA LYS A 180 24.59 -13.49 34.21
C LYS A 180 23.25 -14.22 34.07
N GLN A 181 23.26 -15.53 34.29
CA GLN A 181 22.03 -16.31 34.41
C GLN A 181 21.28 -15.89 35.67
N VAL A 182 20.04 -15.43 35.53
CA VAL A 182 19.14 -15.23 36.65
C VAL A 182 18.34 -16.52 36.82
N GLN A 183 18.72 -17.33 37.82
CA GLN A 183 17.80 -18.37 38.29
C GLN A 183 16.56 -17.68 38.87
N ARG A 184 15.39 -18.05 38.35
CA ARG A 184 14.10 -17.64 38.90
C ARG A 184 14.00 -18.22 40.31
N LYS A 185 14.32 -17.43 41.34
CA LYS A 185 14.01 -17.79 42.72
C LYS A 185 12.50 -17.99 42.78
N ASN A 186 12.08 -19.24 42.97
CA ASN A 186 10.71 -19.61 43.26
C ASN A 186 10.18 -18.68 44.35
N SER A 187 9.32 -17.75 43.96
CA SER A 187 8.65 -16.86 44.88
C SER A 187 7.56 -17.69 45.54
N SER A 188 7.94 -18.39 46.60
CA SER A 188 7.06 -19.03 47.56
C SER A 188 6.24 -17.97 48.27
N MET A 189 5.22 -17.43 47.61
CA MET A 189 4.08 -16.81 48.28
C MET A 189 3.13 -17.93 48.72
N GLN A 190 3.61 -18.80 49.62
CA GLN A 190 2.74 -19.65 50.40
C GLN A 190 2.02 -18.77 51.42
N ARG A 191 0.74 -18.54 51.13
CA ARG A 191 -0.28 -18.02 52.03
C ARG A 191 -0.22 -18.80 53.36
N LYS A 192 0.31 -18.18 54.42
CA LYS A 192 0.14 -18.65 55.80
C LYS A 192 -1.36 -18.60 56.13
N ARG A 193 -2.03 -19.76 56.14
CA ARG A 193 -3.36 -19.94 56.74
C ARG A 193 -3.13 -20.21 58.23
N SER A 194 -3.44 -19.23 59.07
CA SER A 194 -3.44 -19.37 60.53
C SER A 194 -4.55 -20.33 60.93
N ARG A 195 -4.23 -21.35 61.73
CA ARG A 195 -5.21 -22.09 62.52
C ARG A 195 -5.55 -21.26 63.76
N TYR A 196 -6.83 -21.01 63.96
CA TYR A 196 -7.52 -21.07 65.25
C TYR A 196 -8.91 -21.64 64.96
#